data_AF-A0A1G5I7V6-F1
#
_entry.id   AF-A0A1G5I7V6-F1
#
_cell.length_a   1.000
_cell.length_b   1.000
_cell.length_c   1.000
_cell.angle_alpha   90.00
_cell.angle_beta   90.00
_cell.angle_gamma   90.00
#
_symmetry.space_group_name_H-M   'P 1'
#
loop_
_entity.id
_entity.type
_entity.pdbx_description
1 polymer ?
#
loop_
_entity_poly.entity_id
_entity_poly.type
_entity_poly.pdbx_seq_one_letter_code
_entity_poly.pdbx_strand_id
1 'polypeptide(L)'
;MAEVLNQDLIIKNIDKLESDGQDFNDTANNMRTTTQNMLDLINQTDPVWKGESKETYTRRFRELEDAMDSVYRLCENYHKKVVAISGLYRKNEKENDEEALRLKTTTTASAATSTTML
;
A
#
# COMPACT_ATOMS: atom_id res chain seq x y z
N MET A 1 -23.22 23.38 15.61
CA MET A 1 -22.70 22.76 14.37
C MET A 1 -21.31 22.23 14.65
N ALA A 2 -21.23 21.20 15.50
CA ALA A 2 -19.98 20.49 15.68
C ALA A 2 -19.74 19.72 14.38
N GLU A 3 -18.61 20.02 13.77
CA GLU A 3 -17.98 19.34 12.67
C GLU A 3 -18.27 17.84 12.76
N VAL A 4 -19.18 17.37 11.91
CA VAL A 4 -19.30 15.95 11.59
C VAL A 4 -17.97 15.62 10.95
N LEU A 5 -17.04 15.14 11.77
CA LEU A 5 -15.75 14.62 11.35
C LEU A 5 -16.01 13.75 10.12
N ASN A 6 -15.36 14.15 9.04
CA ASN A 6 -15.62 13.71 7.69
C ASN A 6 -15.11 12.28 7.50
N GLN A 7 -15.79 11.29 8.12
CA GLN A 7 -15.45 9.86 8.04
C GLN A 7 -15.40 9.38 6.58
N ASP A 8 -16.31 9.88 5.75
CA ASP A 8 -16.31 9.64 4.31
C ASP A 8 -15.02 10.13 3.62
N LEU A 9 -14.38 11.21 4.09
CA LEU A 9 -13.11 11.66 3.51
C LEU A 9 -11.95 10.75 3.91
N ILE A 10 -11.93 10.28 5.16
CA ILE A 10 -10.82 9.49 5.69
C ILE A 10 -10.82 8.10 5.06
N ILE A 11 -11.96 7.41 5.04
CA ILE A 11 -12.10 6.09 4.42
C ILE A 11 -11.84 6.17 2.90
N LYS A 12 -12.40 7.17 2.21
CA LYS A 12 -12.18 7.35 0.77
C LYS A 12 -10.71 7.65 0.42
N ASN A 13 -9.98 8.33 1.30
CA ASN A 13 -8.55 8.57 1.12
C ASN A 13 -7.75 7.28 1.34
N ILE A 14 -8.15 6.45 2.30
CA ILE A 14 -7.54 5.13 2.56
C ILE A 14 -7.75 4.17 1.38
N ASP A 15 -8.96 4.06 0.85
CA ASP A 15 -9.25 3.19 -0.30
C ASP A 15 -8.47 3.66 -1.54
N LYS A 16 -8.34 4.98 -1.72
CA LYS A 16 -7.48 5.54 -2.76
C LYS A 16 -6.01 5.19 -2.56
N LEU A 17 -5.51 5.25 -1.32
CA LEU A 17 -4.14 4.89 -1.00
C LEU A 17 -3.87 3.39 -1.27
N GLU A 18 -4.81 2.51 -0.94
CA GLU A 18 -4.75 1.08 -1.28
C GLU A 18 -4.68 0.88 -2.80
N SER A 19 -5.53 1.58 -3.56
CA SER A 19 -5.52 1.55 -5.03
C SER A 19 -4.20 2.04 -5.62
N ASP A 20 -3.71 3.21 -5.18
CA ASP A 20 -2.45 3.78 -5.67
C ASP A 20 -1.26 2.85 -5.34
N GLY A 21 -1.31 2.17 -4.18
CA GLY A 21 -0.32 1.15 -3.79
C GLY A 21 -0.38 -0.12 -4.64
N GLN A 22 -1.57 -0.54 -5.07
CA GLN A 22 -1.75 -1.67 -6.00
C GLN A 22 -1.20 -1.32 -7.39
N ASP A 23 -1.54 -0.15 -7.93
CA ASP A 23 -1.05 0.33 -9.23
C ASP A 23 0.48 0.38 -9.29
N PHE A 24 1.10 0.80 -8.18
CA PHE A 24 2.55 0.83 -8.05
C PHE A 24 3.18 -0.58 -8.07
N ASN A 25 2.52 -1.55 -7.42
CA ASN A 25 2.94 -2.95 -7.41
C ASN A 25 2.81 -3.59 -8.81
N ASP A 26 1.70 -3.33 -9.51
CA ASP A 26 1.45 -3.83 -10.86
C ASP A 26 2.47 -3.27 -11.86
N THR A 27 2.78 -1.97 -11.74
CA THR A 27 3.83 -1.33 -12.54
C THR A 27 5.20 -1.97 -12.27
N ALA A 28 5.52 -2.26 -11.01
CA ALA A 28 6.78 -2.92 -10.65
C ALA A 28 6.88 -4.35 -11.21
N ASN A 29 5.78 -5.11 -11.19
CA ASN A 29 5.72 -6.44 -11.80
C ASN A 29 5.96 -6.39 -13.32
N ASN A 30 5.39 -5.40 -14.01
CA ASN A 30 5.60 -5.20 -15.43
C ASN A 30 7.06 -4.83 -15.74
N MET A 31 7.66 -3.96 -14.93
CA MET A 31 9.08 -3.59 -15.06
C MET A 31 9.97 -4.83 -14.89
N ARG A 32 9.74 -5.63 -13.84
CA ARG A 32 10.50 -6.87 -13.60
C ARG A 32 10.41 -7.84 -14.77
N THR A 33 9.20 -8.05 -15.29
CA THR A 33 8.96 -8.92 -16.45
C THR A 33 9.72 -8.42 -17.69
N THR A 34 9.69 -7.11 -17.93
CA THR A 34 10.40 -6.50 -19.07
C THR A 34 11.92 -6.67 -18.93
N THR A 35 12.46 -6.48 -17.73
CA THR A 35 13.89 -6.71 -17.45
C THR A 35 14.28 -8.17 -17.65
N GLN A 36 13.47 -9.12 -17.19
CA GLN A 36 13.73 -10.54 -17.40
C GLN A 36 13.77 -10.90 -18.90
N ASN A 37 12.78 -10.42 -19.66
CA ASN A 37 12.74 -10.61 -21.11
C ASN A 37 13.98 -10.02 -21.79
N MET A 38 14.45 -8.86 -21.33
CA MET A 38 15.67 -8.23 -21.86
C MET A 38 16.90 -9.11 -21.62
N LEU A 39 17.07 -9.62 -20.40
CA LEU A 39 18.16 -10.52 -20.03
C LEU A 39 18.14 -11.81 -20.87
N ASP A 40 16.96 -12.38 -21.09
CA ASP A 40 16.80 -13.58 -21.90
C ASP A 40 17.21 -13.35 -23.35
N LEU A 41 16.86 -12.19 -23.94
CA LEU A 41 17.30 -11.81 -25.28
C LEU A 41 18.82 -11.67 -25.35
N ILE A 42 19.45 -11.03 -24.35
CA ILE A 42 20.91 -10.89 -24.31
C ILE A 42 21.59 -12.26 -24.20
N ASN A 43 21.09 -13.13 -23.33
CA ASN A 43 21.60 -14.49 -23.17
C ASN A 43 21.46 -15.31 -24.47
N GLN A 44 20.45 -15.04 -25.30
CA GLN A 44 20.35 -15.67 -26.63
C GLN A 44 21.39 -15.15 -27.62
N THR A 45 21.93 -13.94 -27.43
CA THR A 45 23.01 -13.39 -28.28
C THR A 45 24.40 -13.89 -27.91
N ASP A 46 24.56 -14.58 -26.78
CA ASP A 46 25.82 -15.14 -26.30
C ASP A 46 26.65 -15.94 -27.32
N PRO A 47 26.07 -16.73 -28.24
CA PRO A 47 26.83 -17.51 -29.21
C PRO A 47 27.57 -16.64 -30.24
N VAL A 48 27.00 -15.49 -30.57
CA VAL A 48 27.45 -14.58 -31.65
C VAL A 48 28.17 -13.35 -31.12
N TRP A 49 27.81 -12.88 -29.92
CA TRP A 49 28.44 -11.72 -29.28
C TRP A 49 29.56 -12.18 -28.35
N LYS A 50 30.82 -11.91 -28.73
CA LYS A 50 32.03 -12.25 -27.97
C LYS A 50 32.89 -11.01 -27.73
N GLY A 51 33.76 -11.07 -26.72
CA GLY A 51 34.74 -10.03 -26.38
C GLY A 51 34.39 -9.24 -25.12
N GLU A 52 35.29 -8.34 -24.72
CA GLU A 52 35.23 -7.53 -23.49
C GLU A 52 33.96 -6.66 -23.39
N SER A 53 33.42 -6.25 -24.54
CA SER A 53 32.13 -5.53 -24.59
C SER A 53 30.98 -6.40 -24.08
N LYS A 54 30.93 -7.70 -24.44
CA LYS A 54 29.91 -8.63 -23.94
C LYS A 54 29.93 -8.68 -22.42
N GLU A 55 31.10 -8.95 -21.84
CA GLU A 55 31.25 -9.04 -20.38
C GLU A 55 30.84 -7.75 -19.67
N THR A 56 31.19 -6.60 -20.25
CA THR A 56 30.79 -5.29 -19.73
C THR A 56 29.28 -5.10 -19.75
N TYR A 57 28.63 -5.39 -20.87
CA TYR A 57 27.17 -5.24 -20.99
C TYR A 57 26.43 -6.25 -20.11
N THR A 58 26.82 -7.53 -20.11
CA THR A 58 26.23 -8.55 -19.22
C THR A 58 26.31 -8.12 -17.76
N ARG A 59 27.44 -7.55 -17.32
CA ARG A 59 27.58 -7.00 -15.96
C ARG A 59 26.60 -5.84 -15.72
N ARG A 60 26.49 -4.89 -16.65
CA ARG A 60 25.53 -3.77 -16.53
C ARG A 60 24.08 -4.24 -16.47
N PHE A 61 23.75 -5.30 -17.20
CA PHE A 61 22.40 -5.86 -17.18
C PHE A 61 22.08 -6.59 -15.87
N ARG A 62 23.06 -7.27 -15.25
CA ARG A 62 22.92 -7.81 -13.90
C ARG A 62 22.78 -6.71 -12.84
N GLU A 63 23.56 -5.64 -12.94
CA GLU A 63 23.40 -4.47 -12.07
C GLU A 63 22.00 -3.86 -12.18
N LEU A 64 21.44 -3.83 -13.41
CA LEU A 64 20.08 -3.38 -13.65
C LEU A 64 19.05 -4.35 -13.03
N GLU A 65 19.25 -5.66 -13.17
CA GLU A 65 18.42 -6.70 -12.53
C GLU A 65 18.37 -6.51 -11.01
N ASP A 66 19.53 -6.39 -10.36
CA ASP A 66 19.65 -6.17 -8.91
C ASP A 66 18.93 -4.88 -8.46
N ALA A 67 19.11 -3.79 -9.23
CA ALA A 67 18.45 -2.52 -8.97
C ALA A 67 16.92 -2.64 -9.09
N MET A 68 16.43 -3.35 -10.11
CA MET A 68 15.01 -3.56 -10.35
C MET A 68 14.38 -4.47 -9.29
N ASP A 69 15.08 -5.50 -8.83
CA ASP A 69 14.65 -6.34 -7.72
C ASP A 69 14.54 -5.55 -6.41
N SER A 70 15.45 -4.59 -6.18
CA SER A 70 15.37 -3.67 -5.04
C SER A 70 14.14 -2.76 -5.14
N VAL A 71 13.87 -2.18 -6.31
CA VAL A 71 12.67 -1.36 -6.55
C VAL A 71 11.41 -2.20 -6.33
N TYR A 72 11.36 -3.42 -6.89
CA TYR A 72 10.23 -4.33 -6.69
C TYR A 72 9.96 -4.61 -5.21
N ARG A 73 11.01 -4.91 -4.42
CA ARG A 73 10.87 -5.10 -2.96
C ARG A 73 10.36 -3.83 -2.27
N LEU A 74 10.77 -2.65 -2.72
CA LEU A 74 10.28 -1.39 -2.18
C LEU A 74 8.78 -1.22 -2.46
N CYS A 75 8.34 -1.50 -3.69
CA CYS A 75 6.93 -1.45 -4.09
C CYS A 75 6.07 -2.42 -3.28
N GLU A 76 6.52 -3.67 -3.16
CA GLU A 76 5.82 -4.71 -2.39
C GLU A 76 5.71 -4.32 -0.91
N ASN A 77 6.78 -3.79 -0.32
CA ASN A 77 6.76 -3.30 1.06
C ASN A 77 5.86 -2.08 1.23
N TYR A 78 5.86 -1.15 0.28
CA TYR A 78 4.98 0.01 0.31
C TYR A 78 3.50 -0.43 0.31
N HIS A 79 3.13 -1.33 -0.61
CA HIS A 79 1.79 -1.89 -0.66
C HIS A 79 1.39 -2.58 0.66
N LYS A 80 2.25 -3.47 1.20
CA LYS A 80 2.02 -4.12 2.50
C LYS A 80 1.81 -3.12 3.64
N LYS A 81 2.60 -2.04 3.66
CA LYS A 81 2.46 -0.98 4.67
C LYS A 81 1.15 -0.23 4.53
N VAL A 82 0.73 0.09 3.31
CA VAL A 82 -0.56 0.76 3.06
C VAL A 82 -1.71 -0.11 3.54
N VAL A 83 -1.73 -1.41 3.21
CA VAL A 83 -2.76 -2.36 3.67
C VAL A 83 -2.75 -2.52 5.21
N ALA A 84 -1.57 -2.49 5.84
CA ALA A 84 -1.48 -2.51 7.29
C ALA A 84 -2.07 -1.24 7.91
N ILE A 85 -1.75 -0.07 7.35
CA ILE A 85 -2.24 1.22 7.82
C ILE A 85 -3.75 1.32 7.62
N SER A 86 -4.28 0.94 6.47
CA SER A 86 -5.73 0.94 6.20
C SER A 86 -6.49 0.07 7.19
N GLY A 87 -5.98 -1.13 7.50
CA GLY A 87 -6.55 -2.02 8.51
C GLY A 87 -6.56 -1.40 9.91
N LEU A 88 -5.47 -0.73 10.31
CA LEU A 88 -5.40 -0.01 11.58
C LEU A 88 -6.40 1.14 11.65
N TYR A 89 -6.53 1.94 10.59
CA TYR A 89 -7.50 3.03 10.55
C TYR A 89 -8.94 2.51 10.65
N ARG A 90 -9.32 1.52 9.83
CA ARG A 90 -10.67 0.91 9.87
C ARG A 90 -11.00 0.34 11.26
N LYS A 91 -10.01 -0.28 11.90
CA LYS A 91 -10.17 -0.81 13.27
C LYS A 91 -10.39 0.31 14.29
N ASN A 92 -9.50 1.31 14.31
CA ASN A 92 -9.58 2.42 15.26
C ASN A 92 -10.88 3.22 15.09
N GLU A 93 -11.36 3.36 13.86
CA GLU A 93 -12.61 4.03 13.56
C GLU A 93 -13.81 3.27 14.12
N LYS A 94 -13.86 1.94 13.92
CA LYS A 94 -14.88 1.10 14.52
C LYS A 94 -14.88 1.17 16.06
N GLU A 95 -13.70 1.13 16.68
CA GLU A 95 -13.57 1.26 18.14
C GLU A 95 -14.04 2.64 18.64
N ASN A 96 -13.74 3.71 17.90
CA ASN A 96 -14.22 5.05 18.22
C ASN A 96 -15.74 5.18 18.10
N ASP A 97 -16.34 4.59 17.06
CA ASP A 97 -17.80 4.61 16.87
C ASP A 97 -18.52 3.83 17.98
N GLU A 98 -17.99 2.67 18.37
CA GLU A 98 -18.49 1.86 19.49
C GLU A 98 -18.41 2.64 20.82
N GLU A 99 -17.29 3.31 21.09
CA GLU A 99 -17.12 4.12 22.30
C GLU A 99 -18.01 5.37 22.29
N ALA A 100 -18.15 6.05 21.16
CA ALA A 100 -19.05 7.18 21.01
C ALA A 100 -20.51 6.77 21.26
N LEU A 101 -20.92 5.61 20.76
CA LEU A 101 -22.24 5.03 21.01
C LEU A 101 -22.43 4.68 22.49
N ARG A 102 -21.41 4.10 23.13
CA ARG A 102 -21.40 3.79 24.57
C ARG A 102 -21.57 5.05 25.41
N LEU A 103 -20.81 6.11 25.11
CA LEU A 103 -20.93 7.38 25.81
C LEU A 103 -22.34 7.96 25.63
N LYS A 104 -22.83 8.06 24.40
CA LYS A 104 -24.17 8.61 24.10
C LYS A 104 -25.28 7.90 24.87
N THR A 105 -25.26 6.56 24.89
CA THR A 105 -26.26 5.76 25.61
C THR A 105 -26.20 5.98 27.12
N THR A 106 -25.00 6.08 27.69
CA THR A 106 -24.81 6.31 29.14
C THR A 106 -25.29 7.72 29.55
N THR A 107 -25.02 8.76 28.74
CA THR A 107 -25.51 10.12 29.04
C THR A 107 -27.03 10.22 28.95
N THR A 108 -27.66 9.55 27.96
CA THR A 108 -29.13 9.51 27.86
C THR A 108 -29.78 8.73 28.99
N ALA A 109 -29.16 7.64 29.46
CA ALA A 109 -29.64 6.88 30.61
C ALA A 109 -29.53 7.70 31.90
N SER A 110 -28.43 8.43 32.10
CA SER A 110 -28.27 9.36 33.23
C SER A 110 -29.30 10.50 33.21
N ALA A 111 -29.66 11.05 32.05
CA ALA A 111 -30.63 12.13 31.93
C ALA A 111 -32.06 11.68 32.27
N ALA A 112 -32.46 10.46 31.90
CA ALA A 112 -33.78 9.92 32.21
C ALA A 112 -34.02 9.70 33.72
N THR A 113 -32.98 9.33 34.47
CA THR A 113 -33.07 9.13 35.92
C THR A 113 -33.28 10.45 36.68
N SER A 114 -32.75 11.57 36.17
CA SER A 114 -32.97 12.89 36.79
C SER A 114 -34.37 13.45 36.55
N THR A 115 -35.04 13.11 35.45
CA THR A 115 -36.41 13.59 35.17
C THR A 115 -37.49 12.89 36.00
N THR A 116 -37.19 11.71 36.56
CA THR A 116 -38.17 10.94 37.37
C THR A 116 -38.10 11.29 38.87
N MET A 117 -37.20 12.20 39.27
CA MET A 117 -37.04 12.68 40.67
C MET A 117 -37.60 14.10 40.93
N LEU A 118 -38.48 14.61 40.06
CA LEU A 118 -39.32 15.79 40.30
C LEU A 118 -40.79 15.43 40.16
#